data_AF-A0A651D4I9-F1
#
_entry.id   AF-A0A651D4I9-F1
#
_cell.length_a   1.000
_cell.length_b   1.000
_cell.length_c   1.000
_cell.angle_alpha   90.00
_cell.angle_beta   90.00
_cell.angle_gamma   90.00
#
_symmetry.space_group_name_H-M   'P 1'
#
loop_
_entity.id
_entity.type
_entity.pdbx_description
1 polymer ?
#
loop_
_entity_poly.entity_id
_entity_poly.type
_entity_poly.pdbx_seq_one_letter_code
_entity_poly.pdbx_strand_id
1 'polypeptide(L)'
;MLVVRPVQASDLTALEQLAEHAVPRLTNLPANRERLQERIERSQEAFNGDVEFPENEHYTFVLADDNRQEVLGTATIRAQAGANEA
;
A
#
# COMPACT_ATOMS: atom_id res chain seq x y z
N MET A 1 -17.54 4.72 7.37
CA MET A 1 -16.72 5.67 8.16
C MET A 1 -15.35 5.67 7.51
N LEU A 2 -14.72 6.84 7.35
CA LEU A 2 -13.38 6.91 6.77
C LEU A 2 -12.34 6.58 7.84
N VAL A 3 -11.49 5.60 7.56
CA VAL A 3 -10.40 5.17 8.43
C VAL A 3 -9.09 5.11 7.65
N VAL A 4 -8.01 5.57 8.27
CA VAL A 4 -6.65 5.32 7.79
C VAL A 4 -6.10 4.13 8.57
N ARG A 5 -5.69 3.08 7.85
CA ARG A 5 -5.14 1.86 8.46
C ARG A 5 -4.04 1.25 7.59
N PRO A 6 -3.20 0.36 8.16
CA PRO A 6 -2.32 -0.50 7.36
C PRO A 6 -3.10 -1.23 6.26
N VAL A 7 -2.46 -1.38 5.10
CA VAL A 7 -3.01 -2.16 4.00
C VAL A 7 -3.11 -3.64 4.37
N GLN A 8 -4.15 -4.30 3.87
CA GLN A 8 -4.41 -5.73 4.08
C GLN A 8 -4.53 -6.44 2.73
N ALA A 9 -4.35 -7.76 2.73
CA ALA A 9 -4.49 -8.58 1.52
C ALA A 9 -5.87 -8.45 0.85
N SER A 10 -6.92 -8.21 1.65
CA SER A 10 -8.28 -7.95 1.15
C SER A 10 -8.42 -6.66 0.35
N ASP A 11 -7.48 -5.71 0.50
CA ASP A 11 -7.52 -4.43 -0.20
C ASP A 11 -7.01 -4.52 -1.65
N LEU A 12 -6.41 -5.65 -2.06
CA LEU A 12 -5.76 -5.80 -3.37
C LEU A 12 -6.65 -5.39 -4.54
N THR A 13 -7.89 -5.89 -4.56
CA THR A 13 -8.85 -5.56 -5.63
C THR A 13 -9.26 -4.08 -5.60
N ALA A 14 -9.45 -3.49 -4.42
CA ALA A 14 -9.81 -2.08 -4.30
C ALA A 14 -8.64 -1.16 -4.69
N LEU A 15 -7.40 -1.57 -4.41
CA LEU A 15 -6.19 -0.86 -4.83
C LEU A 15 -5.94 -0.94 -6.33
N GLU A 16 -6.21 -2.10 -6.94
CA GLU A 16 -6.17 -2.27 -8.40
C GLU A 16 -7.17 -1.33 -9.08
N GLN A 17 -8.41 -1.31 -8.59
CA GLN A 17 -9.43 -0.36 -9.07
C GLN A 17 -8.98 1.09 -8.88
N LEU A 18 -8.44 1.45 -7.71
CA LEU A 18 -7.94 2.81 -7.46
C LEU A 18 -6.84 3.19 -8.47
N ALA A 19 -5.90 2.29 -8.75
CA ALA A 19 -4.80 2.52 -9.68
C ALA A 19 -5.29 2.68 -11.14
N GLU A 20 -6.30 1.91 -11.55
CA GLU A 20 -6.91 2.00 -12.88
C GLU A 20 -7.67 3.32 -13.09
N HIS A 21 -8.36 3.81 -12.06
CA HIS A 21 -9.21 4.99 -12.13
C HIS A 21 -8.49 6.30 -11.78
N ALA A 22 -7.23 6.25 -11.33
CA ALA A 22 -6.48 7.44 -10.95
C ALA A 22 -6.15 8.34 -12.16
N VAL A 23 -6.55 9.61 -12.07
CA VAL A 23 -6.27 10.64 -13.09
C VAL A 23 -5.62 11.87 -12.42
N PRO A 24 -4.38 12.26 -12.81
CA PRO A 24 -3.50 11.55 -13.73
C PRO A 24 -3.04 10.21 -13.14
N ARG A 25 -2.53 9.32 -14.00
CA ARG A 25 -1.98 8.03 -13.56
C ARG A 25 -0.95 8.26 -12.45
N LEU A 26 -1.10 7.52 -11.36
CA LEU A 26 -0.16 7.53 -10.26
C LEU A 26 1.11 6.81 -10.71
N THR A 27 2.22 7.54 -10.82
CA THR A 27 3.52 6.95 -11.19
C THR A 27 4.05 5.98 -10.14
N ASN A 28 3.59 6.13 -8.89
CA ASN A 28 3.98 5.32 -7.73
C ASN A 28 2.97 4.21 -7.36
N LEU A 29 1.88 4.06 -8.12
CA LEU A 29 0.86 3.02 -7.90
C LEU A 29 0.54 2.37 -9.25
N PRO A 30 1.30 1.34 -9.65
CA PRO A 30 1.05 0.66 -10.92
C PRO A 30 -0.29 -0.08 -10.84
N ALA A 31 -1.09 0.01 -11.91
CA ALA A 31 -2.26 -0.86 -12.13
C ALA A 31 -1.79 -2.27 -12.58
N ASN A 32 -0.91 -2.87 -11.78
CA ASN A 32 -0.39 -4.22 -11.96
C ASN A 32 -0.62 -4.99 -10.65
N ARG A 33 -1.46 -6.01 -10.72
CA ARG A 33 -1.90 -6.78 -9.56
C ARG A 33 -0.75 -7.45 -8.80
N GLU A 34 0.22 -8.03 -9.50
CA GLU A 34 1.38 -8.69 -8.89
C GLU A 34 2.21 -7.69 -8.07
N ARG A 35 2.51 -6.52 -8.66
CA ARG A 35 3.24 -5.44 -7.97
C ARG A 35 2.48 -4.88 -6.77
N LEU A 36 1.15 -4.79 -6.87
CA LEU A 36 0.30 -4.38 -5.74
C LEU A 36 0.31 -5.44 -4.63
N GLN A 37 0.26 -6.72 -4.98
CA GLN A 37 0.34 -7.82 -4.02
C GLN A 37 1.70 -7.82 -3.29
N GLU A 38 2.82 -7.75 -4.02
CA GLU A 38 4.16 -7.65 -3.42
C GLU A 38 4.28 -6.47 -2.46
N ARG A 39 3.68 -5.31 -2.82
CA ARG A 39 3.66 -4.13 -1.95
C ARG A 39 2.87 -4.36 -0.66
N ILE A 40 1.75 -5.07 -0.74
CA ILE A 40 0.94 -5.41 0.44
C ILE A 40 1.73 -6.36 1.35
N GLU A 41 2.31 -7.41 0.79
CA GLU A 41 3.10 -8.40 1.52
C GLU A 41 4.28 -7.73 2.25
N ARG A 42 5.09 -6.93 1.55
CA ARG A 42 6.19 -6.16 2.17
C ARG A 42 5.70 -5.22 3.28
N SER A 43 4.53 -4.61 3.10
CA SER A 43 3.97 -3.75 4.15
C SER A 43 3.55 -4.55 5.37
N GLN A 44 2.96 -5.73 5.19
CA GLN A 44 2.57 -6.59 6.29
C GLN A 44 3.79 -7.13 7.03
N GLU A 45 4.84 -7.53 6.30
CA GLU A 45 6.13 -7.89 6.89
C GLU A 45 6.71 -6.75 7.72
N ALA A 46 6.73 -5.52 7.16
CA ALA A 46 7.24 -4.33 7.86
C ALA A 46 6.48 -3.99 9.14
N PHE A 47 5.15 -4.13 9.15
CA PHE A 47 4.33 -3.87 10.35
C PHE A 47 4.41 -4.97 11.41
N ASN A 48 4.67 -6.22 11.00
CA ASN A 48 4.76 -7.37 11.90
C ASN A 48 6.20 -7.68 12.36
N GLY A 49 7.21 -7.13 11.68
CA GLY A 49 8.61 -7.35 12.01
C GLY A 49 9.07 -6.53 13.21
N ASP A 50 9.99 -7.09 13.99
CA ASP A 50 10.77 -6.35 14.98
C ASP A 50 11.95 -5.67 14.27
N VAL A 51 11.84 -4.35 14.08
CA VAL A 51 12.82 -3.54 13.33
C VAL A 51 13.69 -2.76 14.30
N GLU A 52 14.99 -3.07 14.35
CA GLU A 52 15.97 -2.31 15.17
C GLU A 52 16.52 -1.09 14.44
N PHE A 53 16.68 -1.16 13.11
CA PHE A 53 17.18 -0.08 12.25
C PHE A 53 16.42 -0.09 10.92
N PRO A 54 16.17 1.09 10.30
CA PRO A 54 15.48 1.15 9.02
C PRO A 54 16.34 0.51 7.91
N GLU A 55 15.72 -0.34 7.11
CA GLU A 55 16.33 -0.99 5.95
C GLU A 55 15.41 -0.84 4.73
N ASN A 56 14.65 -1.88 4.38
CA ASN A 56 13.84 -1.94 3.18
C ASN A 56 12.34 -1.97 3.49
N GLU A 57 11.92 -1.51 4.67
CA GLU A 57 10.51 -1.52 5.09
C GLU A 57 9.66 -0.54 4.29
N HIS A 58 8.47 -1.01 3.89
CA HIS A 58 7.50 -0.26 3.11
C HIS A 58 6.16 -0.20 3.82
N TYR A 59 5.94 0.81 4.66
CA TYR A 59 4.69 0.97 5.39
C TYR A 59 3.63 1.58 4.49
N THR A 60 2.69 0.77 4.01
CA THR A 60 1.59 1.20 3.14
C THR A 60 0.29 1.32 3.93
N PHE A 61 -0.35 2.47 3.78
CA PHE A 61 -1.63 2.81 4.38
C PHE A 61 -2.69 2.95 3.30
N VAL A 62 -3.93 2.67 3.68
CA VAL A 62 -5.12 2.94 2.87
C VAL A 62 -6.05 3.89 3.61
N LEU A 63 -6.69 4.77 2.86
CA LEU A 63 -7.91 5.47 3.30
C LEU A 63 -9.09 4.61 2.88
N ALA A 64 -9.69 3.89 3.83
CA ALA A 64 -10.81 2.99 3.57
C ALA A 64 -12.13 3.58 4.06
N ASP A 65 -13.23 3.29 3.34
CA ASP A 65 -14.58 3.41 3.88
C ASP A 65 -15.06 2.03 4.33
N ASP A 66 -14.98 1.75 5.63
CA ASP A 66 -15.33 0.45 6.19
C ASP A 66 -16.79 0.05 5.95
N ASN A 67 -17.67 1.02 5.71
CA ASN A 67 -19.08 0.75 5.41
C ASN A 67 -19.27 0.21 3.98
N ARG A 68 -18.36 0.54 3.07
CA ARG A 68 -18.47 0.25 1.63
C ARG A 68 -17.43 -0.73 1.13
N GLN A 69 -16.44 -1.08 1.97
CA GLN A 69 -15.29 -1.91 1.59
C GLN A 69 -14.53 -1.32 0.39
N GLU A 70 -14.46 0.01 0.33
CA GLU A 70 -13.79 0.76 -0.74
C GLU A 70 -12.48 1.37 -0.22
N VAL A 71 -11.45 1.37 -1.06
CA VAL A 71 -10.20 2.11 -0.83
C VAL A 71 -10.23 3.40 -1.65
N LEU A 72 -10.25 4.53 -0.96
CA LEU A 72 -10.37 5.86 -1.56
C LEU A 72 -9.00 6.53 -1.78
N GLY A 73 -7.94 5.96 -1.21
CA GLY A 73 -6.60 6.50 -1.33
C GLY A 73 -5.56 5.58 -0.71
N THR A 74 -4.30 5.82 -1.05
CA THR A 74 -3.17 5.10 -0.47
C THR A 74 -1.98 6.04 -0.26
N ALA A 75 -1.19 5.75 0.76
CA ALA A 75 0.07 6.42 1.03
C ALA A 75 1.09 5.37 1.46
N THR A 76 2.37 5.57 1.10
CA THR A 76 3.44 4.68 1.53
C THR A 76 4.61 5.48 2.06
N ILE A 77 5.17 5.00 3.18
CA ILE A 77 6.40 5.49 3.78
C ILE A 77 7.45 4.41 3.56
N ARG A 78 8.57 4.79 2.94
CA ARG A 78 9.77 3.95 2.85
C ARG A 78 10.69 4.33 4.00
N ALA A 79 11.16 3.35 4.77
CA ALA A 79 11.98 3.60 5.96
C ALA A 79 13.34 4.23 5.62
N GLN A 80 13.92 3.86 4.48
CA GLN A 80 15.18 4.41 3.98
C GLN A 80 15.05 4.87 2.52
N ALA A 81 15.52 6.09 2.24
CA ALA A 81 15.61 6.59 0.87
C ALA A 81 16.73 5.87 0.11
N GLY A 82 16.48 5.46 -1.14
CA GLY A 82 17.45 4.71 -1.95
C GLY A 82 17.58 3.23 -1.59
N ALA A 83 16.77 2.72 -0.66
CA ALA A 83 16.54 1.29 -0.48
C ALA A 83 15.99 0.64 -1.77
N ASN A 84 16.21 -0.66 -1.94
CA ASN A 84 15.87 -1.38 -3.17
C ASN A 84 14.40 -1.18 -3.55
N GLU A 85 14.14 -0.76 -4.79
CA GLU A 85 12.78 -0.77 -5.34
C GLU A 85 12.38 -2.21 -5.66
N ALA A 86 11.12 -2.57 -5.39
CA ALA A 86 10.53 -3.79 -5.95
C ALA A 86 10.50 -3.67 -7.47
#